data_AF-A0A354ES91-F1
#
_entry.id   AF-A0A354ES91-F1
#
_cell.length_a   1.000
_cell.length_b   1.000
_cell.length_c   1.000
_cell.angle_alpha   90.00
_cell.angle_beta   90.00
_cell.angle_gamma   90.00
#
_symmetry.space_group_name_H-M   'P 1'
#
loop_
_entity.id
_entity.type
_entity.pdbx_description
1 polymer ?
#
loop_
_entity_poly.entity_id
_entity_poly.type
_entity_poly.pdbx_seq_one_letter_code
_entity_poly.pdbx_strand_id
1 'polypeptide(L)'
;MSLRLFALFGLVLGTLFAGQARAAGPCHTNADVWRAQGLANAEAAYAMPWTPFGAMEWGWRPYLPLIQQELHTRCGAGTPIFASQLAGFQQTNGLAPTGLLDAATFQVFRGLWQERRPFVMARVGGLCP
;
A
#
# COMPACT_ATOMS: atom_id res chain seq x y z
N MET A 1 39.52 35.77 22.24
CA MET A 1 38.36 35.67 21.33
C MET A 1 38.34 34.28 20.68
N SER A 2 38.48 33.19 21.43
CA SER A 2 37.69 32.62 22.54
C SER A 2 36.96 31.40 22.01
N LEU A 3 37.66 30.26 22.02
CA LEU A 3 37.25 28.88 21.71
C LEU A 3 35.84 28.50 22.25
N ARG A 4 35.38 29.24 23.26
CA ARG A 4 34.03 29.18 23.86
C ARG A 4 32.90 29.60 22.90
N LEU A 5 33.15 30.50 21.95
CA LEU A 5 32.15 30.93 20.95
C LEU A 5 31.84 29.81 19.94
N PHE A 6 32.87 29.07 19.51
CA PHE A 6 32.71 27.92 18.60
C PHE A 6 31.98 26.75 19.27
N ALA A 7 32.25 26.50 20.55
CA ALA A 7 31.55 25.45 21.31
C ALA A 7 30.05 25.76 21.48
N LEU A 8 29.69 27.03 21.70
CA LEU A 8 28.29 27.46 21.78
C LEU A 8 27.58 27.38 20.43
N PHE A 9 28.27 27.70 19.32
CA PHE A 9 27.69 27.60 17.98
C PHE A 9 27.43 26.15 17.56
N GLY A 10 28.32 25.20 17.91
CA GLY A 10 28.14 23.77 17.64
C GLY A 10 26.96 23.15 18.42
N LEU A 11 26.72 23.61 19.65
CA LEU A 11 25.62 23.11 20.49
C LEU A 11 24.24 23.59 19.98
N VAL A 12 24.15 24.83 19.50
CA VAL A 12 22.92 25.39 18.92
C VAL A 12 22.60 24.78 17.55
N LEU A 13 23.62 24.43 16.76
CA LEU A 13 23.39 23.75 15.47
C LEU A 13 22.90 22.30 15.67
N GLY A 14 23.41 21.58 16.68
CA GLY A 14 22.99 20.20 16.97
C GLY A 14 21.53 20.05 17.41
N THR A 15 20.96 21.05 18.09
CA THR A 15 19.55 21.03 18.52
C THR A 15 18.57 21.44 17.42
N LEU A 16 19.01 22.22 16.42
CA LEU A 16 18.19 22.60 15.26
C LEU A 16 18.00 21.44 14.26
N PHE A 17 18.93 20.48 14.21
CA PHE A 17 18.84 19.28 13.37
C PHE A 17 18.37 18.02 14.11
N ALA A 18 18.03 18.13 15.39
CA ALA A 18 17.33 17.07 16.12
C ALA A 18 15.89 16.97 15.61
N GLY A 19 15.72 16.39 14.41
CA GLY A 19 14.42 16.01 13.89
C GLY A 19 13.75 15.12 14.93
N GLN A 20 12.61 15.57 15.47
CA GLN A 20 11.86 14.77 16.41
C GLN A 20 11.54 13.43 15.74
N ALA A 21 12.08 12.34 16.28
CA ALA A 21 11.65 10.99 15.94
C ALA A 21 10.19 10.85 16.40
N ARG A 22 9.26 11.18 15.51
CA ARG A 22 7.85 10.91 15.76
C ARG A 22 7.69 9.39 15.82
N ALA A 23 7.05 8.91 16.87
CA ALA A 23 6.65 7.51 16.95
C ALA A 23 5.92 7.14 15.65
N ALA A 24 6.33 6.03 15.05
CA ALA A 24 5.69 5.56 13.83
C ALA A 24 4.20 5.32 14.14
N GLY A 25 3.32 5.91 13.32
CA GLY A 25 1.87 5.79 13.52
C GLY A 25 1.40 4.32 13.44
N PRO A 26 0.13 4.04 13.78
CA PRO A 26 -0.40 2.67 13.84
C PRO A 26 -0.29 1.89 12.52
N CYS A 27 -0.13 2.57 11.38
CA CYS A 27 0.10 1.93 10.09
C CYS A 27 1.52 1.37 9.89
N HIS A 28 2.46 1.72 10.78
CA HIS A 28 3.87 1.38 10.67
C HIS A 28 4.39 0.50 11.80
N THR A 29 3.56 0.18 12.79
CA THR A 29 3.91 -0.67 13.93
C THR A 29 3.28 -2.06 13.79
N ASN A 30 3.80 -3.05 14.52
CA ASN A 30 3.25 -4.42 14.61
C ASN A 30 3.21 -5.22 13.29
N ALA A 31 3.92 -4.77 12.25
CA ALA A 31 4.02 -5.47 10.96
C ALA A 31 5.41 -5.29 10.33
N ASP A 32 6.46 -5.20 11.15
CA ASP A 32 7.80 -4.81 10.71
C ASP A 32 8.41 -5.71 9.64
N VAL A 33 8.03 -6.99 9.62
CA VAL A 33 8.43 -7.97 8.59
C VAL A 33 7.94 -7.61 7.19
N TRP A 34 6.90 -6.78 7.09
CA TRP A 34 6.28 -6.33 5.84
C TRP A 34 6.76 -4.95 5.36
N ARG A 35 7.76 -4.38 6.04
CA ARG A 35 8.21 -3.01 5.75
C ARG A 35 8.74 -2.84 4.34
N ALA A 36 9.53 -3.80 3.86
CA ALA A 36 10.10 -3.76 2.51
C ALA A 36 8.99 -3.79 1.43
N GLN A 37 7.97 -4.62 1.65
CA GLN A 37 6.81 -4.76 0.78
C GLN A 37 5.95 -3.51 0.78
N GLY A 38 5.77 -2.86 1.94
CA GLY A 38 5.14 -1.55 2.02
C GLY A 38 5.86 -0.53 1.14
N LEU A 39 7.18 -0.42 1.25
CA LEU A 39 7.97 0.49 0.40
C LEU A 39 7.86 0.16 -1.09
N ALA A 40 7.98 -1.13 -1.46
CA ALA A 40 7.81 -1.57 -2.84
C ALA A 40 6.41 -1.25 -3.40
N ASN A 41 5.35 -1.40 -2.60
CA ASN A 41 4.00 -1.00 -2.97
C ASN A 41 3.86 0.51 -3.15
N ALA A 42 4.53 1.34 -2.34
CA ALA A 42 4.53 2.79 -2.56
C ALA A 42 5.09 3.16 -3.94
N GLU A 43 6.18 2.53 -4.35
CA GLU A 43 6.78 2.76 -5.67
C GLU A 43 5.87 2.23 -6.80
N ALA A 44 5.45 0.98 -6.68
CA ALA A 44 4.62 0.30 -7.68
C ALA A 44 3.26 1.00 -7.88
N ALA A 45 2.66 1.55 -6.81
CA ALA A 45 1.41 2.28 -6.90
C ALA A 45 1.46 3.47 -7.86
N TYR A 46 2.64 4.07 -8.06
CA TYR A 46 2.82 5.21 -8.96
C TYR A 46 3.29 4.82 -10.36
N ALA A 47 4.18 3.83 -10.47
CA ALA A 47 4.99 3.66 -11.67
C ALA A 47 5.01 2.24 -12.25
N MET A 48 4.31 1.28 -11.65
CA MET A 48 4.30 -0.09 -12.17
C MET A 48 3.63 -0.16 -13.56
N PRO A 49 4.31 -0.64 -14.61
CA PRO A 49 3.65 -0.92 -15.88
C PRO A 49 2.77 -2.17 -15.73
N TRP A 50 1.52 -2.10 -16.18
CA TRP A 50 0.59 -3.23 -16.12
C TRP A 50 -0.59 -3.04 -17.06
N THR A 51 -1.38 -4.09 -17.31
CA THR A 51 -2.52 -4.10 -18.23
C THR A 51 -3.79 -4.65 -17.57
N PRO A 52 -4.38 -3.95 -16.57
CA PRO A 52 -5.48 -4.47 -15.76
C PRO A 52 -6.76 -4.72 -16.58
N PHE A 53 -6.95 -3.99 -17.68
CA PHE A 53 -8.12 -4.08 -18.57
C PHE A 53 -7.75 -4.27 -20.06
N GLY A 54 -6.53 -4.74 -20.33
CA GLY A 54 -6.04 -4.98 -21.70
C GLY A 54 -5.31 -3.79 -22.33
N ALA A 55 -5.59 -2.56 -21.90
CA ALA A 55 -4.75 -1.40 -22.20
C ALA A 55 -3.61 -1.27 -21.17
N MET A 56 -2.45 -0.77 -21.60
CA MET A 56 -1.33 -0.49 -20.70
C MET A 56 -1.61 0.75 -19.85
N GLU A 57 -1.40 0.62 -18.55
CA GLU A 57 -1.53 1.66 -17.53
C GLU A 57 -0.23 1.78 -16.73
N TRP A 58 -0.11 2.88 -15.97
CA TRP A 58 1.03 3.16 -15.10
C TRP A 58 0.59 3.34 -13.66
N GLY A 59 1.07 2.43 -12.81
CA GLY A 59 0.70 2.35 -11.41
C GLY A 59 -0.75 1.94 -11.18
N TRP A 60 -1.06 1.68 -9.93
CA TRP A 60 -2.36 1.18 -9.49
C TRP A 60 -3.01 2.05 -8.41
N ARG A 61 -2.43 3.22 -8.10
CA ARG A 61 -2.96 4.16 -7.11
C ARG A 61 -4.45 4.51 -7.28
N PRO A 62 -5.02 4.64 -8.50
CA PRO A 62 -6.46 4.90 -8.64
C PRO A 62 -7.35 3.84 -7.97
N TYR A 63 -6.87 2.60 -7.85
CA TYR A 63 -7.61 1.48 -7.26
C TYR A 63 -7.42 1.37 -5.75
N LEU A 64 -6.51 2.15 -5.14
CA LEU A 64 -6.15 2.05 -3.73
C LEU A 64 -7.36 2.13 -2.78
N PRO A 65 -8.33 3.06 -2.96
CA PRO A 65 -9.49 3.12 -2.06
C PRO A 65 -10.34 1.85 -2.06
N LEU A 66 -10.50 1.21 -3.22
CA LEU A 66 -11.23 -0.06 -3.34
C LEU A 66 -10.44 -1.21 -2.72
N ILE A 67 -9.12 -1.27 -2.97
CA ILE A 67 -8.25 -2.28 -2.35
C ILE A 67 -8.28 -2.14 -0.82
N GLN A 68 -8.17 -0.92 -0.30
CA GLN A 68 -8.27 -0.63 1.14
C GLN A 68 -9.59 -1.10 1.75
N GLN A 69 -10.69 -0.97 1.01
CA GLN A 69 -11.99 -1.49 1.42
C GLN A 69 -12.02 -3.01 1.52
N GLU A 70 -11.47 -3.72 0.52
CA GLU A 70 -11.40 -5.19 0.53
C GLU A 70 -10.42 -5.73 1.58
N LEU A 71 -9.35 -4.99 1.86
CA LEU A 71 -8.36 -5.32 2.90
C LEU A 71 -8.77 -4.87 4.31
N HIS A 72 -9.93 -4.21 4.46
CA HIS A 72 -10.41 -3.65 5.71
C HIS A 72 -9.38 -2.76 6.44
N THR A 73 -8.60 -1.97 5.70
CA THR A 73 -7.57 -1.09 6.25
C THR A 73 -7.68 0.32 5.70
N ARG A 74 -7.34 1.32 6.52
CA ARG A 74 -7.18 2.72 6.09
C ARG A 74 -5.72 3.10 5.84
N CYS A 75 -4.80 2.18 6.08
CA CYS A 75 -3.38 2.43 5.91
C CYS A 75 -3.00 2.48 4.44
N GLY A 76 -2.11 3.41 4.07
CA GLY A 76 -1.72 3.61 2.67
C GLY A 76 -0.86 2.46 2.12
N ALA A 77 -0.79 2.36 0.79
CA ALA A 77 0.01 1.37 0.07
C ALA A 77 1.45 1.23 0.59
N GLY A 78 2.05 2.36 0.98
CA GLY A 78 3.43 2.47 1.47
C GLY A 78 3.71 1.91 2.85
N THR A 79 2.72 1.27 3.49
CA THR A 79 2.78 0.95 4.91
C THR A 79 2.95 -0.56 5.15
N PRO A 80 3.71 -0.97 6.19
CA PRO A 80 3.82 -2.38 6.56
C PRO A 80 2.46 -3.03 6.86
N ILE A 81 1.53 -2.29 7.46
CA ILE A 81 0.17 -2.79 7.74
C ILE A 81 -0.63 -3.04 6.46
N PHE A 82 -0.50 -2.19 5.43
CA PHE A 82 -1.16 -2.48 4.15
C PHE A 82 -0.63 -3.76 3.52
N ALA A 83 0.70 -3.92 3.50
CA ALA A 83 1.34 -5.12 2.95
C ALA A 83 0.97 -6.40 3.73
N SER A 84 0.85 -6.34 5.05
CA SER A 84 0.43 -7.49 5.85
C SER A 84 -1.02 -7.90 5.57
N GLN A 85 -1.94 -6.93 5.46
CA GLN A 85 -3.34 -7.21 5.11
C GLN A 85 -3.46 -7.76 3.69
N LEU A 86 -2.68 -7.23 2.75
CA LEU A 86 -2.62 -7.73 1.39
C LEU A 86 -2.11 -9.17 1.33
N ALA A 87 -1.08 -9.51 2.10
CA ALA A 87 -0.58 -10.88 2.22
C ALA A 87 -1.65 -11.82 2.79
N GLY A 88 -2.40 -11.38 3.80
CA GLY A 88 -3.54 -12.12 4.34
C GLY A 88 -4.62 -12.36 3.29
N PHE A 89 -5.01 -11.33 2.54
CA PHE A 89 -5.96 -11.44 1.44
C PHE A 89 -5.47 -12.40 0.35
N GLN A 90 -4.19 -12.33 -0.03
CA GLN A 90 -3.60 -13.26 -0.98
C GLN A 90 -3.74 -14.71 -0.48
N GLN A 91 -3.39 -14.95 0.78
CA GLN A 91 -3.49 -16.28 1.38
C GLN A 91 -4.92 -16.82 1.37
N THR A 92 -5.92 -16.01 1.76
CA THR A 92 -7.32 -16.44 1.80
C THR A 92 -7.90 -16.70 0.41
N ASN A 93 -7.32 -16.11 -0.64
CA ASN A 93 -7.72 -16.30 -2.03
C ASN A 93 -6.81 -17.32 -2.77
N GLY A 94 -6.01 -18.11 -2.06
CA GLY A 94 -5.18 -19.16 -2.65
C GLY A 94 -3.98 -18.66 -3.47
N LEU A 95 -3.56 -17.41 -3.26
CA LEU A 95 -2.38 -16.81 -3.86
C LEU A 95 -1.18 -16.88 -2.91
N ALA A 96 0.03 -16.72 -3.45
CA ALA A 96 1.23 -16.57 -2.63
C ALA A 96 1.12 -15.28 -1.78
N PRO A 97 1.31 -15.33 -0.45
CA PRO A 97 1.15 -14.18 0.44
C PRO A 97 2.39 -13.27 0.40
N THR A 98 2.63 -12.63 -0.73
CA THR A 98 3.80 -11.78 -0.97
C THR A 98 3.68 -10.40 -0.33
N GLY A 99 2.45 -9.94 -0.02
CA GLY A 99 2.18 -8.59 0.46
C GLY A 99 2.44 -7.50 -0.58
N LEU A 100 2.70 -7.88 -1.84
CA LEU A 100 2.90 -6.99 -2.98
C LEU A 100 1.66 -7.04 -3.87
N LEU A 101 1.21 -5.89 -4.38
CA LEU A 101 0.15 -5.92 -5.38
C LEU A 101 0.73 -6.33 -6.73
N ASP A 102 0.30 -7.48 -7.22
CA ASP A 102 0.65 -8.02 -8.54
C ASP A 102 -0.60 -8.23 -9.41
N ALA A 103 -0.37 -8.66 -10.66
CA ALA A 103 -1.44 -8.87 -11.62
C ALA A 103 -2.44 -9.93 -11.15
N ALA A 104 -1.98 -11.04 -10.57
CA ALA A 104 -2.84 -12.13 -10.11
C ALA A 104 -3.76 -11.66 -8.97
N THR A 105 -3.21 -10.92 -8.02
CA THR A 105 -3.96 -10.35 -6.89
C THR A 105 -4.99 -9.32 -7.38
N PHE A 106 -4.60 -8.47 -8.33
CA PHE A 106 -5.54 -7.51 -8.93
C PHE A 106 -6.69 -8.18 -9.69
N GLN A 107 -6.44 -9.33 -10.34
CA GLN A 107 -7.51 -10.08 -11.00
C GLN A 107 -8.61 -10.52 -10.02
N VAL A 108 -8.21 -10.95 -8.82
CA VAL A 108 -9.17 -11.32 -7.76
C VAL A 108 -9.99 -10.11 -7.33
N PHE A 109 -9.34 -8.98 -7.02
CA PHE A 109 -10.05 -7.74 -6.67
C PHE A 109 -11.03 -7.31 -7.76
N ARG A 110 -10.60 -7.36 -9.02
CA ARG A 110 -11.43 -7.04 -10.17
C ARG A 110 -12.67 -7.94 -10.21
N GLY A 111 -12.52 -9.25 -10.01
CA GLY A 111 -13.63 -10.19 -9.91
C GLY A 111 -14.64 -9.78 -8.84
N LEU A 112 -14.17 -9.58 -7.60
CA LEU A 112 -14.99 -9.16 -6.47
C LEU A 112 -15.77 -7.86 -6.77
N TRP A 113 -15.13 -6.88 -7.40
CA TRP A 113 -15.79 -5.61 -7.75
C TRP A 113 -16.80 -5.75 -8.88
N GLN A 114 -16.57 -6.67 -9.83
CA GLN A 114 -17.53 -6.96 -10.90
C GLN A 114 -18.75 -7.71 -10.36
N GLU A 115 -18.56 -8.69 -9.48
CA GLU A 115 -19.66 -9.46 -8.87
C GLU A 115 -20.59 -8.58 -8.01
N ARG A 116 -20.07 -7.48 -7.43
CA ARG A 116 -20.91 -6.49 -6.74
C ARG A 116 -21.85 -5.72 -7.68
N ARG A 117 -21.71 -5.84 -9.00
CA ARG A 117 -22.58 -5.17 -9.99
C ARG A 117 -23.76 -6.09 -10.33
N PRO A 118 -25.02 -5.70 -10.04
CA PRO A 118 -26.18 -6.57 -10.22
C PRO A 118 -26.33 -7.12 -11.64
N PHE A 119 -26.03 -6.32 -12.66
CA PHE A 119 -26.12 -6.75 -14.06
C PHE A 119 -25.08 -7.81 -14.45
N VAL A 120 -23.91 -7.83 -13.79
CA VAL A 120 -22.89 -8.87 -14.02
C VAL A 120 -23.42 -10.20 -13.49
N MET A 121 -23.98 -10.19 -12.27
CA MET A 121 -24.53 -11.40 -11.67
C MET A 121 -25.81 -11.88 -12.36
N ALA A 122 -26.66 -10.97 -12.86
CA ALA A 122 -27.80 -11.33 -13.69
C ALA A 122 -27.36 -12.10 -14.94
N ARG A 123 -26.35 -11.58 -15.66
CA ARG A 123 -25.77 -12.26 -16.84
C ARG A 123 -25.17 -13.62 -16.48
N VAL A 124 -24.42 -13.73 -15.39
CA VAL A 124 -23.86 -15.02 -14.91
C VAL A 124 -24.98 -16.02 -14.61
N GLY A 125 -26.08 -15.56 -14.05
CA GLY A 125 -27.29 -16.36 -13.78
C GLY A 125 -28.13 -16.69 -15.02
N GLY A 126 -27.69 -16.34 -16.23
CA GLY A 126 -28.44 -16.55 -17.47
C GLY A 126 -29.67 -15.65 -17.63
N LEU A 127 -29.84 -14.65 -16.76
CA LEU A 127 -30.87 -13.65 -16.88
C LEU A 127 -30.35 -12.57 -17.84
N CYS A 128 -30.96 -12.46 -19.03
CA CYS A 128 -30.67 -11.34 -19.92
C CYS A 128 -31.07 -10.02 -19.23
N PRO A 129 -30.15 -9.05 -19.08
CA PRO A 129 -30.52 -7.66 -18.87
C PRO A 129 -31.17 -7.07 -20.11
#